data_AF-K2AYD8-F1
#
_entry.id   AF-K2AYD8-F1
#
_cell.length_a   1.000
_cell.length_b   1.000
_cell.length_c   1.000
_cell.angle_alpha   90.00
_cell.angle_beta   90.00
_cell.angle_gamma   90.00
#
_symmetry.space_group_name_H-M   'P 1'
#
loop_
_entity.id
_entity.type
_entity.pdbx_description
1 polymer ?
#
loop_
_entity_poly.entity_id
_entity_poly.type
_entity_poly.pdbx_seq_one_letter_code
_entity_poly.pdbx_strand_id
1 'polypeptide(L)' 'AAAAGPVTFFLPTQGGNEWDRAGGPLEDAAGLAAFCAEMRACCPANVTLVELDAHINDAAFSEAVLARFDDWVAQGVVRV' A
#
# COMPACT_ATOMS: atom_id res chain seq x y z
N ALA A 1 -21.00 -1.27 4.48
CA ALA A 1 -20.41 -1.73 5.75
C ALA A 1 -19.05 -1.06 5.90
N ALA A 2 -18.66 -0.63 7.12
CA ALA A 2 -17.35 -0.05 7.39
C ALA A 2 -16.50 -1.02 8.23
N ALA A 3 -15.18 -1.04 8.01
CA ALA A 3 -14.27 -1.84 8.82
C ALA A 3 -14.28 -1.33 10.27
N ALA A 4 -14.43 -2.24 11.23
CA ALA A 4 -14.49 -1.92 12.66
C ALA A 4 -13.16 -2.15 13.41
N GLY A 5 -12.19 -2.83 12.78
CA GLY A 5 -10.85 -3.05 13.32
C GLY A 5 -9.82 -2.05 12.75
N PRO A 6 -8.57 -2.09 13.24
CA PRO A 6 -7.47 -1.31 12.68
C PRO A 6 -7.25 -1.63 11.19
N VAL A 7 -7.07 -0.61 10.35
CA VAL A 7 -6.80 -0.76 8.92
C VAL A 7 -5.57 0.05 8.53
N THR A 8 -4.66 -0.58 7.79
CA THR A 8 -3.51 0.07 7.16
C THR A 8 -3.59 -0.17 5.67
N PHE A 9 -3.45 0.88 4.87
CA PHE A 9 -3.35 0.78 3.42
C PHE A 9 -1.96 1.22 2.97
N PHE A 10 -1.23 0.32 2.32
CA PHE A 10 0.07 0.58 1.75
C PHE A 10 -0.07 0.93 0.28
N LEU A 11 0.38 2.13 -0.10
CA LEU A 11 0.30 2.65 -1.46
C LEU A 11 1.72 2.73 -2.07
N PRO A 12 2.12 1.75 -2.91
CA PRO A 12 3.38 1.82 -3.65
C PRO A 12 3.24 2.82 -4.82
N THR A 13 4.07 3.84 -4.85
CA THR A 13 3.94 4.93 -5.85
C THR A 13 4.73 4.69 -7.14
N GLN A 14 5.46 3.58 -7.26
CA GLN A 14 6.25 3.24 -8.46
C GLN A 14 5.69 2.04 -9.25
N GLY A 15 4.50 1.55 -8.90
CA GLY A 15 3.81 0.46 -9.61
C GLY A 15 3.08 -0.47 -8.65
N GLY A 16 1.91 -0.94 -9.08
CA GLY A 16 0.99 -1.78 -8.31
C GLY A 16 0.86 -3.21 -8.83
N ASN A 17 1.53 -3.58 -9.92
CA ASN A 17 1.55 -4.94 -10.45
C ASN A 17 2.90 -5.28 -11.11
N GLU A 18 3.15 -6.52 -11.50
CA GLU A 18 4.47 -6.92 -12.04
C GLU A 18 4.89 -6.17 -13.31
N TRP A 19 3.92 -5.69 -14.10
CA TRP A 19 4.16 -5.20 -15.45
C TRP A 19 4.10 -3.67 -15.60
N ASP A 20 3.76 -2.93 -14.54
CA ASP A 20 3.54 -1.47 -14.59
C ASP A 20 4.70 -0.62 -14.08
N ARG A 21 5.86 -1.24 -13.80
CA ARG A 21 7.12 -0.53 -13.56
C ARG A 21 7.48 0.35 -14.76
N ALA A 22 8.25 1.41 -14.53
CA ALA A 22 8.88 2.21 -15.57
C ALA A 22 9.66 1.32 -16.57
N GLY A 23 9.36 1.47 -17.86
CA GLY A 23 9.86 0.65 -18.97
C GLY A 23 9.13 -0.69 -19.17
N GLY A 24 8.14 -1.01 -18.33
CA GLY A 24 7.35 -2.24 -18.40
C GLY A 24 6.30 -2.22 -19.53
N PRO A 25 5.82 -3.40 -19.95
CA PRO A 25 4.88 -3.50 -21.07
C PRO A 25 3.49 -2.92 -20.75
N LEU A 26 3.14 -2.75 -19.47
CA LEU A 26 1.90 -2.14 -19.00
C LEU A 26 2.17 -0.85 -18.21
N GLU A 27 3.31 -0.18 -18.43
CA GLU A 27 3.57 1.13 -17.84
C GLU A 27 2.48 2.13 -18.25
N ASP A 28 1.80 2.69 -17.26
CA ASP A 28 0.90 3.84 -17.40
C ASP A 28 1.14 4.82 -16.25
N ALA A 29 2.17 5.65 -16.41
CA ALA A 29 2.56 6.64 -15.40
C ALA A 29 1.43 7.64 -15.06
N ALA A 30 0.59 7.98 -16.05
CA ALA A 30 -0.53 8.89 -15.84
C ALA A 30 -1.66 8.22 -15.04
N GLY A 31 -2.00 6.98 -15.40
CA GLY A 31 -2.97 6.16 -14.67
C GLY A 31 -2.56 5.91 -13.23
N LEU A 32 -1.28 5.58 -12.99
CA LEU A 32 -0.75 5.37 -11.64
C LEU A 32 -0.79 6.66 -10.81
N ALA A 33 -0.40 7.80 -11.40
CA ALA A 33 -0.46 9.09 -10.71
C ALA A 33 -1.89 9.48 -10.34
N ALA A 34 -2.85 9.28 -11.25
CA ALA A 34 -4.26 9.52 -11.00
C ALA A 34 -4.80 8.61 -9.89
N PHE A 35 -4.47 7.31 -9.92
CA PHE A 35 -4.83 6.36 -8.87
C PHE A 35 -4.29 6.78 -7.51
N CYS A 36 -3.02 7.15 -7.42
CA CYS A 36 -2.42 7.58 -6.15
C CYS A 36 -3.07 8.86 -5.61
N ALA A 37 -3.38 9.82 -6.48
CA ALA A 37 -4.07 11.04 -6.09
C ALA A 37 -5.47 10.75 -5.53
N GLU A 38 -6.23 9.88 -6.19
CA GLU A 38 -7.57 9.47 -5.72
C GLU A 38 -7.50 8.68 -4.40
N MET A 39 -6.51 7.81 -4.23
CA MET A 39 -6.30 7.10 -2.96
C MET A 39 -6.01 8.05 -1.80
N ARG A 40 -5.21 9.10 -2.01
CA ARG A 40 -4.97 10.14 -0.99
C ARG A 40 -6.23 10.94 -0.68
N ALA A 41 -6.99 11.32 -1.70
CA ALA A 41 -8.18 12.15 -1.56
C ALA A 41 -9.34 11.40 -0.88
N CYS A 42 -9.48 10.10 -1.18
CA CYS A 42 -10.60 9.29 -0.73
C CYS A 42 -10.28 8.37 0.46
N CYS A 43 -9.06 8.40 1.00
CA CYS A 43 -8.68 7.52 2.11
C CYS A 43 -9.59 7.77 3.32
N PRO A 44 -10.31 6.76 3.83
CA PRO A 44 -11.17 6.95 4.99
C PRO A 44 -10.38 7.35 6.24
N ALA A 45 -10.96 8.20 7.08
CA ALA A 45 -10.30 8.69 8.30
C ALA A 45 -9.92 7.59 9.31
N ASN A 46 -10.54 6.41 9.24
CA ASN A 46 -10.22 5.26 10.08
C ASN A 46 -9.14 4.34 9.46
N VAL A 47 -8.55 4.72 8.33
CA VAL A 47 -7.48 3.99 7.65
C VAL A 47 -6.17 4.74 7.81
N THR A 48 -5.12 4.04 8.23
CA THR A 48 -3.75 4.58 8.17
C THR A 48 -3.21 4.39 6.75
N LEU A 49 -3.05 5.47 5.99
CA LEU A 49 -2.38 5.46 4.70
C LEU A 49 -0.86 5.51 4.89
N VAL A 50 -0.14 4.54 4.31
CA VAL A 50 1.32 4.50 4.26
C VAL A 50 1.74 4.55 2.80
N GLU A 51 2.32 5.66 2.38
CA GLU A 51 2.87 5.81 1.03
C GLU A 51 4.33 5.35 1.00
N LEU A 52 4.69 4.59 -0.03
CA LEU A 52 6.03 4.07 -0.22
C LEU A 52 6.52 4.42 -1.62
N ASP A 53 7.70 5.05 -1.68
CA ASP A 53 8.43 5.28 -2.93
C ASP A 53 9.10 3.97 -3.39
N ALA A 54 8.26 3.02 -3.78
CA ALA A 54 8.63 1.66 -4.14
C ALA A 54 7.63 1.11 -5.17
N HIS A 55 8.08 0.13 -5.93
CA HIS A 55 7.20 -0.74 -6.71
C HIS A 55 6.69 -1.87 -5.79
N ILE A 56 5.48 -2.39 -6.02
CA ILE A 56 4.87 -3.43 -5.16
C ILE A 56 5.76 -4.67 -4.93
N ASN A 57 6.61 -4.98 -5.92
CA ASN A 57 7.55 -6.12 -5.89
C ASN A 57 8.96 -5.79 -5.39
N ASP A 58 9.21 -4.56 -4.93
CA ASP A 58 10.47 -4.22 -4.29
C ASP A 58 10.49 -4.71 -2.84
N ALA A 59 11.67 -5.09 -2.33
CA ALA A 59 11.82 -5.58 -0.96
C ALA A 59 11.32 -4.57 0.09
N ALA A 60 11.50 -3.27 -0.15
CA ALA A 60 11.02 -2.21 0.73
C ALA A 60 9.49 -2.26 0.96
N PHE A 61 8.71 -2.69 -0.05
CA PHE A 61 7.26 -2.84 0.09
C PHE A 61 6.92 -3.98 1.05
N SER A 62 7.49 -5.17 0.82
CA SER A 62 7.22 -6.34 1.66
C SER A 62 7.75 -6.16 3.08
N GLU A 63 8.92 -5.55 3.25
CA GLU A 63 9.47 -5.19 4.57
C GLU A 63 8.53 -4.26 5.36
N ALA A 64 7.99 -3.22 4.72
CA ALA A 64 7.07 -2.29 5.38
C ALA A 64 5.74 -2.96 5.79
N VAL A 65 5.21 -3.83 4.93
CA VAL A 65 3.98 -4.59 5.22
C VAL A 65 4.21 -5.59 6.37
N LEU A 66 5.31 -6.33 6.33
CA LEU A 66 5.66 -7.30 7.37
C LEU A 66 5.93 -6.61 8.71
N ALA A 67 6.61 -5.46 8.72
CA ALA A 67 6.81 -4.70 9.96
C ALA A 67 5.48 -4.31 10.62
N ARG A 68 4.47 -3.87 9.85
CA ARG A 68 3.13 -3.58 10.38
C ARG A 68 2.43 -4.83 10.88
N PHE A 69 2.59 -5.94 10.19
CA PHE A 69 2.03 -7.22 10.63
C PHE A 69 2.66 -7.67 11.96
N ASP A 70 3.97 -7.60 12.09
CA ASP A 70 4.71 -7.95 13.29
C ASP A 70 4.31 -7.05 14.47
N ASP A 71 4.14 -5.75 14.22
CA ASP A 71 3.60 -4.80 15.21
C ASP A 71 2.21 -5.22 15.70
N TRP A 72 1.34 -5.66 14.79
CA TRP A 72 -0.01 -6.12 15.12
C TRP A 72 -0.01 -7.43 15.91
N VAL A 73 0.92 -8.34 15.62
CA VAL A 73 1.14 -9.54 16.43
C VAL A 73 1.59 -9.15 17.83
N ALA A 74 2.59 -8.26 17.95
CA ALA A 74 3.09 -7.80 19.26
C ALA A 74 2.02 -7.08 20.10
N GLN A 75 1.11 -6.36 19.45
CA GLN A 75 -0.03 -5.68 20.09
C GLN A 75 -1.22 -6.61 20.39
N GLY A 76 -1.19 -7.87 19.92
CA GLY A 76 -2.30 -8.81 20.05
C GLY A 76 -3.52 -8.51 19.17
N VAL A 77 -3.35 -7.65 18.15
CA VAL A 77 -4.37 -7.39 17.11
C VAL A 77 -4.54 -8.64 16.24
N VAL A 78 -3.42 -9.25 15.85
CA VAL A 78 -3.39 -10.56 15.20
C VAL A 78 -2.98 -11.61 16.25
N ARG A 79 -3.69 -12.73 16.29
CA ARG A 79 -3.39 -13.86 17.19
C ARG A 79 -2.84 -15.01 16.36
N VAL A 80 -1.72 -15.56 16.81
CA VAL A 80 -1.01 -16.71 16.21
C VAL A 80 -1.16 -17.93 17.10
#